data_AF-A0A813FPI0-F1
#
_entry.id   AF-A0A813FPI0-F1
#
_cell.length_a   1.000
_cell.length_b   1.000
_cell.length_c   1.000
_cell.angle_alpha   90.00
_cell.angle_beta   90.00
_cell.angle_gamma   90.00
#
_symmetry.space_group_name_H-M   'P 1'
#
loop_
_entity.id
_entity.type
_entity.pdbx_description
1 polymer ?
#
loop_
_entity_poly.entity_id
_entity_poly.type
_entity_poly.pdbx_seq_one_letter_code
_entity_poly.pdbx_strand_id
1 'polypeptide(L)'
;PAKTTKMAAVKAGILKRLLSQAGLPPAASSLPPAPGRPEVRPPPPPPPEPTPGASAGGGRGAMEPIEGVELCGDETWFADAALRKSLLEDVRQAHSAEKLMVASPADEIARIVGPAAGGRVLGAGAVLRLGGSHQGGYGESDISYAYRQLSRALHPDKNPGIPEAQDAFKRLGEAAEELRQGLGECRRALQVLGATLRCAPSEDVLERPQGPLLAEASRLLACVLGSSGEGTLSDPALGRASAALLRSSLGGSCQPADLLNRWYNDSQLLDLFAGNSLRVAYDCCKKRFRAQFLCSLSRAADAEARRNDSCVRGSWHKVMAQFPEIGLWRELQEKLKARVWRHGAAAAGRRSRTSKWDDSAAESVASEWGQKWRSVTRDVLPRSQDTPDGKVPKAASDATDPELRKLCAALWRDVATWAEGEGDAQRHLSLFRADKPGSTTAEQDWAFLPATDLLLIVGEARLCCCGCCYCRNSNSNNSSNSNDNNNIMLTKTATRTKIETTTAITTTTITTILKNYKNDQQQQQQQFKI
;
A
#
# COMPACT_ATOMS: atom_id res chain seq x y z
N PRO A 1 -34.78 38.66 6.02
CA PRO A 1 -34.40 40.02 5.61
C PRO A 1 -33.30 40.70 6.46
N ALA A 2 -33.31 40.63 7.80
CA ALA A 2 -32.34 41.36 8.64
C ALA A 2 -30.91 40.76 8.68
N LYS A 3 -30.75 39.46 8.40
CA LYS A 3 -29.43 38.79 8.38
C LYS A 3 -28.64 39.06 7.11
N THR A 4 -29.31 39.26 5.97
CA THR A 4 -28.66 39.60 4.68
C THR A 4 -28.07 41.01 4.70
N THR A 5 -28.70 41.96 5.39
CA THR A 5 -28.21 43.34 5.51
C THR A 5 -26.92 43.43 6.34
N LYS A 6 -26.77 42.60 7.38
CA LYS A 6 -25.54 42.56 8.21
C LYS A 6 -24.33 42.03 7.44
N MET A 7 -24.50 41.02 6.57
CA MET A 7 -23.40 40.52 5.74
C MET A 7 -22.91 41.53 4.70
N ALA A 8 -23.81 42.33 4.11
CA ALA A 8 -23.43 43.37 3.17
C ALA A 8 -22.57 44.47 3.84
N ALA A 9 -22.95 44.89 5.05
CA ALA A 9 -22.18 45.87 5.82
C ALA A 9 -20.78 45.38 6.21
N VAL A 10 -20.66 44.10 6.59
CA VAL A 10 -19.35 43.49 6.93
C VAL A 10 -18.44 43.40 5.70
N LYS A 11 -18.98 43.00 4.53
CA LYS A 11 -18.21 42.95 3.28
C LYS A 11 -17.72 44.33 2.84
N ALA A 12 -18.56 45.36 2.96
CA ALA A 12 -18.17 46.75 2.68
C ALA A 12 -17.06 47.25 3.60
N GLY A 13 -17.10 46.89 4.89
CA GLY A 13 -16.05 47.23 5.86
C GLY A 13 -14.69 46.58 5.56
N ILE A 14 -14.68 45.33 5.11
CA ILE A 14 -13.47 44.60 4.73
C ILE A 14 -12.84 45.20 3.47
N LEU A 15 -13.66 45.49 2.44
CA LEU A 15 -13.19 46.08 1.19
C LEU A 15 -12.54 47.46 1.42
N LYS A 16 -13.14 48.27 2.31
CA LYS A 16 -12.60 49.59 2.67
C LYS A 16 -11.24 49.51 3.37
N ARG A 17 -11.01 48.50 4.22
CA ARG A 17 -9.69 48.29 4.86
C ARG A 17 -8.62 47.86 3.85
N LEU A 18 -8.96 46.98 2.92
CA LEU A 18 -8.01 46.52 1.90
C LEU A 18 -7.59 47.66 0.97
N LEU A 19 -8.54 48.49 0.53
CA LEU A 19 -8.24 49.68 -0.28
C LEU A 19 -7.38 50.71 0.48
N SER A 20 -7.57 50.88 1.79
CA SER A 20 -6.72 51.76 2.60
C SER A 20 -5.30 51.22 2.81
N GLN A 21 -5.10 49.91 2.75
CA GLN A 21 -3.77 49.29 2.87
C GLN A 21 -2.99 49.30 1.55
N ALA A 22 -3.69 49.35 0.40
CA ALA A 22 -3.08 49.40 -0.92
C ALA A 22 -2.58 50.81 -1.33
N GLY A 23 -2.85 51.84 -0.53
CA GLY A 23 -2.58 53.25 -0.86
C GLY A 23 -1.33 53.88 -0.24
N LEU A 24 -0.28 53.10 0.09
CA LEU A 24 0.99 53.68 0.54
C LEU A 24 1.90 53.99 -0.67
N PRO A 25 2.37 55.25 -0.83
CA PRO A 25 3.31 55.61 -1.89
C PRO A 25 4.72 55.06 -1.61
N PRO A 26 5.54 54.81 -2.64
CA PRO A 26 6.90 54.32 -2.46
C PRO A 26 7.78 55.39 -1.81
N ALA A 27 8.50 54.99 -0.77
CA ALA A 27 9.50 55.82 -0.11
C ALA A 27 10.69 56.07 -1.07
N ALA A 28 10.82 57.30 -1.54
CA ALA A 28 11.98 57.77 -2.28
C ALA A 28 13.14 58.00 -1.28
N SER A 29 14.21 57.22 -1.41
CA SER A 29 15.49 57.46 -0.74
C SER A 29 16.48 57.97 -1.77
N SER A 30 16.82 59.27 -1.67
CA SER A 30 17.86 59.92 -2.46
C SER A 30 19.20 59.82 -1.74
N LEU A 31 20.16 59.10 -2.33
CA LEU A 31 21.58 59.14 -1.95
C LEU A 31 22.36 60.06 -2.91
N PRO A 32 23.44 60.73 -2.43
CA PRO A 32 24.24 61.65 -3.23
C PRO A 32 25.20 60.92 -4.19
N PRO A 33 25.68 61.59 -5.27
CA PRO A 33 26.48 60.96 -6.32
C PRO A 33 27.96 60.82 -5.92
N ALA A 34 28.54 59.64 -6.17
CA ALA A 34 29.97 59.37 -6.09
C ALA A 34 30.67 59.63 -7.44
N PRO A 35 31.96 60.02 -7.45
CA PRO A 35 32.66 60.43 -8.67
C PRO A 35 33.10 59.24 -9.53
N GLY A 36 33.27 59.54 -10.83
CA GLY A 36 33.34 58.62 -11.96
C GLY A 36 34.33 57.47 -11.87
N ARG A 37 33.86 56.31 -12.29
CA ARG A 37 34.64 55.08 -12.52
C ARG A 37 34.76 54.85 -14.03
N PRO A 38 35.94 54.46 -14.54
CA PRO A 38 36.17 54.27 -15.97
C PRO A 38 35.30 53.15 -16.55
N GLU A 39 34.86 53.36 -17.79
CA GLU A 39 33.96 52.54 -18.59
C GLU A 39 34.54 51.14 -18.81
N VAL A 40 34.07 50.16 -18.03
CA VAL A 40 34.34 48.74 -18.25
C VAL A 40 33.25 48.21 -19.18
N ARG A 41 33.66 47.78 -20.38
CA ARG A 41 32.76 47.11 -21.33
C ARG A 41 32.13 45.88 -20.67
N PRO A 42 30.80 45.68 -20.79
CA PRO A 42 30.15 44.52 -20.21
C PRO A 42 30.70 43.23 -20.84
N PRO A 43 30.94 42.18 -20.03
CA PRO A 43 31.29 40.87 -20.57
C PRO A 43 30.14 40.34 -21.44
N PRO A 44 30.46 39.52 -22.47
CA PRO A 44 29.44 38.90 -23.29
C PRO A 44 28.46 38.10 -22.41
N PRO A 45 27.17 38.05 -22.78
CA PRO A 45 26.18 37.30 -22.03
C PRO A 45 26.64 35.84 -21.89
N PRO A 46 26.50 35.24 -20.70
CA PRO A 46 26.81 33.83 -20.52
C PRO A 46 25.99 33.01 -21.53
N PRO A 47 26.57 31.93 -22.09
CA PRO A 47 25.81 31.02 -22.95
C PRO A 47 24.55 30.60 -22.21
N PRO A 48 23.39 30.53 -22.90
CA PRO A 48 22.14 30.14 -22.27
C PRO A 48 22.37 28.83 -21.52
N GLU A 49 22.06 28.84 -20.22
CA GLU A 49 22.05 27.61 -19.43
C GLU A 49 21.27 26.57 -20.24
N PRO A 50 21.81 25.37 -20.46
CA PRO A 50 21.08 24.34 -21.15
C PRO A 50 19.78 24.17 -20.39
N THR A 51 18.67 24.58 -21.01
CA THR A 51 17.32 24.38 -20.49
C THR A 51 17.32 22.95 -19.99
N PRO A 52 17.15 22.69 -18.67
CA PRO A 52 17.17 21.34 -18.16
C PRO A 52 16.16 20.60 -19.01
N GLY A 53 16.69 19.77 -19.92
CA GLY A 53 15.89 19.10 -20.91
C GLY A 53 14.80 18.45 -20.11
N ALA A 54 13.55 18.81 -20.40
CA ALA A 54 12.42 18.06 -19.89
C ALA A 54 12.74 16.63 -20.28
N SER A 55 13.31 15.86 -19.34
CA SER A 55 13.52 14.44 -19.49
C SER A 55 12.22 13.99 -20.04
N ALA A 56 12.24 13.48 -21.27
CA ALA A 56 11.08 12.95 -21.93
C ALA A 56 10.56 11.89 -20.98
N GLY A 57 9.66 12.31 -20.09
CA GLY A 57 8.96 11.47 -19.16
C GLY A 57 8.09 10.68 -20.09
N GLY A 58 8.64 9.57 -20.60
CA GLY A 58 7.93 8.66 -21.47
C GLY A 58 6.62 8.43 -20.78
N GLY A 59 5.56 9.00 -21.37
CA GLY A 59 4.26 9.05 -20.72
C GLY A 59 3.95 7.64 -20.31
N ARG A 60 3.99 7.35 -19.01
CA ARG A 60 3.47 6.09 -18.50
C ARG A 60 2.04 6.08 -19.00
N GLY A 61 1.76 5.23 -19.99
CA GLY A 61 0.44 5.15 -20.60
C GLY A 61 -0.56 5.06 -19.46
N ALA A 62 -1.55 5.95 -19.45
CA ALA A 62 -2.57 5.98 -18.43
C ALA A 62 -3.12 4.56 -18.31
N MET A 63 -2.88 3.94 -17.15
CA MET A 63 -3.18 2.54 -16.96
C MET A 63 -4.68 2.34 -16.99
N GLU A 64 -5.18 1.38 -17.75
CA GLU A 64 -6.61 1.08 -17.76
C GLU A 64 -7.00 0.53 -16.38
N PRO A 65 -7.84 1.22 -15.59
CA PRO A 65 -8.25 0.74 -14.29
C PRO A 65 -9.15 -0.50 -14.48
N ILE A 66 -8.98 -1.51 -13.62
CA ILE A 66 -9.97 -2.60 -13.55
C ILE A 66 -11.09 -2.10 -12.64
N GLU A 67 -12.29 -1.98 -13.19
CA GLU A 67 -13.44 -1.41 -12.48
C GLU A 67 -13.70 -2.17 -11.16
N GLY A 68 -13.84 -1.40 -10.08
CA GLY A 68 -14.16 -1.90 -8.74
C GLY A 68 -13.05 -2.59 -7.97
N VAL A 69 -11.82 -2.62 -8.51
CA VAL A 69 -10.70 -3.37 -7.94
C VAL A 69 -9.38 -2.61 -8.09
N GLU A 70 -8.72 -2.33 -6.97
CA GLU A 70 -7.36 -1.80 -6.97
C GLU A 70 -6.34 -2.94 -6.76
N LEU A 71 -5.49 -3.15 -7.78
CA LEU A 71 -4.43 -4.16 -7.77
C LEU A 71 -3.06 -3.54 -7.43
N CYS A 72 -2.14 -4.41 -7.02
CA CYS A 72 -0.73 -4.05 -6.88
C CYS A 72 -0.19 -3.61 -8.25
N GLY A 73 0.15 -2.32 -8.38
CA GLY A 73 0.64 -1.72 -9.62
C GLY A 73 -0.28 -0.66 -10.24
N ASP A 74 -1.56 -0.61 -9.85
CA ASP A 74 -2.59 0.30 -10.39
C ASP A 74 -2.25 1.77 -10.14
N GLU A 75 -1.68 2.02 -8.98
CA GLU A 75 -0.99 3.26 -8.66
C GLU A 75 0.51 2.96 -8.61
N THR A 76 1.31 3.98 -8.93
CA THR A 76 2.72 3.98 -8.54
C THR A 76 2.79 3.65 -7.05
N TRP A 77 3.67 2.71 -6.64
CA TRP A 77 3.79 2.23 -5.26
C TRP A 77 3.67 3.39 -4.26
N PHE A 78 3.16 3.19 -3.04
CA PHE A 78 3.02 4.27 -2.06
C PHE A 78 4.32 5.09 -1.82
N ALA A 79 5.46 4.53 -2.18
CA ALA A 79 6.78 5.16 -2.26
C ALA A 79 6.95 6.25 -3.35
N ASP A 80 6.04 6.37 -4.30
CA ASP A 80 6.12 7.29 -5.43
C ASP A 80 5.96 8.75 -4.99
N ALA A 81 6.85 9.61 -5.46
CA ALA A 81 6.88 11.00 -5.03
C ALA A 81 5.63 11.78 -5.48
N ALA A 82 5.10 11.52 -6.68
CA ALA A 82 3.94 12.23 -7.20
C ALA A 82 2.67 11.80 -6.46
N LEU A 83 2.47 10.50 -6.25
CA LEU A 83 1.35 9.99 -5.45
C LEU A 83 1.40 10.54 -4.02
N ARG A 84 2.57 10.53 -3.37
CA ARG A 84 2.72 11.07 -2.02
C ARG A 84 2.37 12.55 -1.95
N LYS A 85 2.82 13.33 -2.93
CA LYS A 85 2.48 14.75 -3.04
C LYS A 85 0.98 14.96 -3.21
N SER A 86 0.34 14.17 -4.07
CA SER A 86 -1.12 14.22 -4.28
C SER A 86 -1.87 13.89 -2.99
N LEU A 87 -1.49 12.82 -2.29
CA LEU A 87 -2.14 12.41 -1.05
C LEU A 87 -1.94 13.45 0.07
N LEU A 88 -0.77 14.07 0.18
CA LEU A 88 -0.54 15.16 1.13
C LEU A 88 -1.42 16.37 0.81
N GLU A 89 -1.61 16.70 -0.46
CA GLU A 89 -2.51 17.79 -0.87
C GLU A 89 -3.98 17.46 -0.58
N ASP A 90 -4.42 16.23 -0.87
CA ASP A 90 -5.77 15.76 -0.54
C ASP A 90 -6.04 15.87 0.97
N VAL A 91 -5.05 15.51 1.80
CA VAL A 91 -5.12 15.65 3.27
C VAL A 91 -5.25 17.11 3.67
N ARG A 92 -4.41 17.99 3.13
CA ARG A 92 -4.48 19.43 3.40
C ARG A 92 -5.84 20.00 3.03
N GLN A 93 -6.34 19.62 1.85
CA GLN A 93 -7.64 20.03 1.38
C GLN A 93 -8.76 19.53 2.30
N ALA A 94 -8.73 18.24 2.70
CA ALA A 94 -9.71 17.66 3.60
C ALA A 94 -9.73 18.36 4.97
N HIS A 95 -8.56 18.60 5.58
CA HIS A 95 -8.46 19.35 6.85
C HIS A 95 -8.89 20.80 6.71
N SER A 96 -8.63 21.44 5.57
CA SER A 96 -9.07 22.83 5.32
C SER A 96 -10.58 22.96 5.12
N ALA A 97 -11.20 21.94 4.52
CA ALA A 97 -12.63 21.90 4.22
C ALA A 97 -13.45 21.51 5.45
N GLU A 98 -12.91 20.64 6.30
CA GLU A 98 -13.61 20.15 7.48
C GLU A 98 -13.54 21.18 8.62
N LYS A 99 -14.67 21.84 8.86
CA LYS A 99 -14.84 22.61 10.08
C LYS A 99 -15.16 21.62 11.19
N LEU A 100 -14.33 21.60 12.23
CA LEU A 100 -14.56 20.78 13.41
C LEU A 100 -15.93 21.16 14.01
N MET A 101 -16.90 20.26 13.84
CA MET A 101 -18.25 20.41 14.35
C MET A 101 -18.23 20.08 15.84
N VAL A 102 -18.12 21.11 16.68
CA VAL A 102 -18.19 20.98 18.13
C VAL A 102 -19.64 20.77 18.52
N ALA A 103 -19.94 19.67 19.22
CA ALA A 103 -21.28 19.43 19.77
C ALA A 103 -21.61 20.43 20.90
N SER A 104 -22.75 20.25 21.58
CA SER A 104 -23.01 21.06 22.76
C SER A 104 -21.91 20.84 23.81
N PRO A 105 -21.57 21.83 24.65
CA PRO A 105 -20.54 21.65 25.67
C PRO A 105 -20.78 20.43 26.57
N ALA A 106 -22.04 20.17 26.96
CA ALA A 106 -22.41 19.00 27.75
C ALA A 106 -22.12 17.68 27.02
N ASP A 107 -22.46 17.59 25.73
CA ASP A 107 -22.19 16.40 24.92
C ASP A 107 -20.68 16.16 24.73
N GLU A 108 -19.90 17.22 24.52
CA GLU A 108 -18.44 17.09 24.39
C GLU A 108 -17.77 16.69 25.71
N ILE A 109 -18.20 17.26 26.85
CA ILE A 109 -17.72 16.85 28.18
C ILE A 109 -18.08 15.38 28.41
N ALA A 110 -19.35 15.01 28.18
CA ALA A 110 -19.82 13.64 28.35
C ALA A 110 -19.07 12.65 27.43
N ARG A 111 -18.67 13.07 26.24
CA ARG A 111 -17.86 12.27 25.32
C ARG A 111 -16.44 12.04 25.83
N ILE A 112 -15.78 13.06 26.40
CA ILE A 112 -14.37 12.99 26.80
C ILE A 112 -14.20 12.27 28.14
N VAL A 113 -15.05 12.55 29.12
CA VAL A 113 -14.91 12.03 30.51
C VAL A 113 -16.19 11.40 31.06
N GLY A 114 -17.33 11.52 30.36
CA GLY A 114 -18.60 11.08 30.90
C GLY A 114 -18.85 9.57 30.85
N PRO A 115 -19.90 9.09 31.55
CA PRO A 115 -20.30 7.69 31.56
C PRO A 115 -20.70 7.16 30.17
N ALA A 116 -21.05 8.04 29.23
CA ALA A 116 -21.28 7.71 27.83
C ALA A 116 -20.04 7.10 27.14
N ALA A 117 -18.84 7.38 27.65
CA ALA A 117 -17.62 6.71 27.21
C ALA A 117 -17.53 5.24 27.70
N GLY A 118 -18.49 4.76 28.49
CA GLY A 118 -18.53 3.38 28.98
C GLY A 118 -17.32 3.00 29.82
N GLY A 119 -16.70 3.98 30.49
CA GLY A 119 -15.44 3.81 31.22
C GLY A 119 -14.20 3.67 30.33
N ARG A 120 -14.31 3.76 29.00
CA ARG A 120 -13.16 3.74 28.10
C ARG A 120 -12.54 5.14 28.01
N VAL A 121 -11.26 5.23 28.36
CA VAL A 121 -10.47 6.45 28.14
C VAL A 121 -10.28 6.64 26.63
N LEU A 122 -10.76 7.77 26.10
CA LEU A 122 -10.52 8.11 24.70
C LEU A 122 -9.03 8.39 24.46
N GLY A 123 -8.50 7.82 23.38
CA GLY A 123 -7.16 8.16 22.89
C GLY A 123 -7.09 9.62 22.43
N ALA A 124 -5.89 10.20 22.43
CA ALA A 124 -5.68 11.62 22.18
C ALA A 124 -6.27 12.12 20.84
N GLY A 125 -6.13 11.33 19.77
CA GLY A 125 -6.75 11.62 18.47
C GLY A 125 -8.27 11.72 18.56
N ALA A 126 -8.91 10.75 19.23
CA ALA A 126 -10.36 10.78 19.44
C ALA A 126 -10.81 11.98 20.30
N VAL A 127 -10.03 12.37 21.32
CA VAL A 127 -10.31 13.56 22.13
C VAL A 127 -10.34 14.83 21.27
N LEU A 128 -9.31 15.04 20.43
CA LEU A 128 -9.22 16.20 19.54
C LEU A 128 -10.01 16.06 18.23
N ARG A 129 -10.69 14.92 18.00
CA ARG A 129 -11.34 14.58 16.72
C ARG A 129 -10.34 14.63 15.54
N LEU A 130 -9.09 14.25 15.81
CA LEU A 130 -8.03 14.09 14.84
C LEU A 130 -7.81 12.60 14.57
N GLY A 131 -7.74 12.23 13.29
CA GLY A 131 -7.79 10.84 12.84
C GLY A 131 -9.21 10.40 12.46
N GLY A 132 -9.34 9.29 11.72
CA GLY A 132 -10.62 8.84 11.17
C GLY A 132 -10.80 9.17 9.68
N SER A 133 -11.90 9.86 9.31
CA SER A 133 -12.23 10.27 7.93
C SER A 133 -11.10 11.02 7.21
N HIS A 134 -10.24 11.68 7.98
CA HIS A 134 -9.02 12.35 7.54
C HIS A 134 -7.90 11.36 7.24
N GLN A 135 -8.07 10.63 6.14
CA GLN A 135 -7.06 9.71 5.62
C GLN A 135 -5.79 10.47 5.23
N GLY A 136 -4.70 10.27 5.97
CA GLY A 136 -3.33 10.71 5.64
C GLY A 136 -2.61 11.51 6.73
N GLY A 137 -3.22 11.69 7.91
CA GLY A 137 -2.55 12.19 9.11
C GLY A 137 -2.90 13.64 9.47
N TYR A 138 -2.13 14.20 10.41
CA TYR A 138 -2.34 15.54 10.97
C TYR A 138 -1.00 16.22 11.30
N GLY A 139 -0.97 17.55 11.26
CA GLY A 139 0.16 18.38 11.65
C GLY A 139 -0.09 19.20 12.91
N GLU A 140 0.91 20.00 13.33
CA GLU A 140 0.80 20.87 14.51
C GLU A 140 -0.28 21.94 14.39
N SER A 141 -0.50 22.42 13.17
CA SER A 141 -1.54 23.39 12.84
C SER A 141 -2.93 22.81 13.12
N ASP A 142 -3.18 21.55 12.76
CA ASP A 142 -4.46 20.87 13.02
C ASP A 142 -4.67 20.64 14.52
N ILE A 143 -3.64 20.18 15.24
CA ILE A 143 -3.68 20.01 16.70
C ILE A 143 -4.04 21.32 17.38
N SER A 144 -3.35 22.40 16.99
CA SER A 144 -3.56 23.72 17.56
C SER A 144 -4.94 24.29 17.22
N TYR A 145 -5.43 24.04 16.00
CA TYR A 145 -6.77 24.44 15.58
C TYR A 145 -7.84 23.69 16.37
N ALA A 146 -7.78 22.36 16.41
CA ALA A 146 -8.74 21.51 17.10
C ALA A 146 -8.79 21.82 18.61
N TYR A 147 -7.62 21.92 19.25
CA TYR A 147 -7.52 22.32 20.65
C TYR A 147 -8.18 23.68 20.90
N ARG A 148 -7.93 24.68 20.04
CA ARG A 148 -8.52 26.02 20.18
C ARG A 148 -10.04 26.01 20.05
N GLN A 149 -10.60 25.22 19.13
CA GLN A 149 -12.06 25.13 18.98
C GLN A 149 -12.70 24.46 20.19
N LEU A 150 -12.16 23.30 20.61
CA LEU A 150 -12.70 22.51 21.70
C LEU A 150 -12.52 23.20 23.06
N SER A 151 -11.35 23.78 23.35
CA SER A 151 -11.08 24.48 24.61
C SER A 151 -12.05 25.65 24.85
N ARG A 152 -12.46 26.36 23.80
CA ARG A 152 -13.44 27.45 23.91
C ARG A 152 -14.82 26.99 24.33
N ALA A 153 -15.22 25.78 23.93
CA ALA A 153 -16.49 25.17 24.25
C ALA A 153 -16.45 24.47 25.62
N LEU A 154 -15.31 23.84 25.95
CA LEU A 154 -15.11 23.02 27.15
C LEU A 154 -14.61 23.80 28.37
N HIS A 155 -14.35 25.11 28.24
CA HIS A 155 -13.78 25.89 29.34
C HIS A 155 -14.64 25.81 30.62
N PRO A 156 -14.05 25.52 31.80
CA PRO A 156 -14.79 25.36 33.05
C PRO A 156 -15.64 26.58 33.42
N ASP A 157 -15.09 27.79 33.29
CA ASP A 157 -15.82 29.04 33.59
C ASP A 157 -17.10 29.25 32.75
N LYS A 158 -17.16 28.66 31.55
CA LYS A 158 -18.36 28.74 30.70
C LYS A 158 -19.37 27.63 30.98
N ASN A 159 -18.96 26.62 31.74
CA ASN A 159 -19.74 25.43 32.06
C ASN A 159 -19.78 25.17 33.57
N PRO A 160 -20.08 26.16 34.43
CA PRO A 160 -19.99 26.00 35.89
C PRO A 160 -20.99 25.00 36.47
N GLY A 161 -22.03 24.63 35.71
CA GLY A 161 -23.05 23.65 36.10
C GLY A 161 -22.73 22.20 35.73
N ILE A 162 -21.57 21.93 35.11
CA ILE A 162 -21.17 20.59 34.69
C ILE A 162 -19.93 20.19 35.50
N PRO A 163 -20.08 19.33 36.53
CA PRO A 163 -18.98 18.96 37.44
C PRO A 163 -17.73 18.45 36.72
N GLU A 164 -17.90 17.75 35.61
CA GLU A 164 -16.83 17.11 34.85
C GLU A 164 -16.12 18.05 33.86
N ALA A 165 -16.52 19.32 33.76
CA ALA A 165 -15.94 20.28 32.81
C ALA A 165 -14.43 20.49 33.04
N GLN A 166 -14.01 20.56 34.30
CA GLN A 166 -12.60 20.73 34.67
C GLN A 166 -11.75 19.54 34.17
N ASP A 167 -12.23 18.33 34.38
CA ASP A 167 -11.53 17.10 34.00
C ASP A 167 -11.49 16.93 32.47
N ALA A 168 -12.58 17.23 31.77
CA ALA A 168 -12.62 17.23 30.31
C ALA A 168 -11.63 18.24 29.71
N PHE A 169 -11.56 19.44 30.26
CA PHE A 169 -10.64 20.48 29.80
C PHE A 169 -9.18 20.10 30.04
N LYS A 170 -8.88 19.52 31.22
CA LYS A 170 -7.55 18.98 31.54
C LYS A 170 -7.16 17.86 30.55
N ARG A 171 -8.04 16.88 30.35
CA ARG A 171 -7.81 15.77 29.41
C ARG A 171 -7.58 16.25 27.98
N LEU A 172 -8.30 17.30 27.54
CA LEU A 172 -8.09 17.92 26.24
C LEU A 172 -6.66 18.49 26.10
N GLY A 173 -6.14 19.13 27.16
CA GLY A 173 -4.76 19.63 27.21
C GLY A 173 -3.73 18.50 27.10
N GLU A 174 -3.89 17.45 27.92
CA GLU A 174 -3.03 16.26 27.90
C GLU A 174 -3.04 15.60 26.52
N ALA A 175 -4.22 15.45 25.91
CA ALA A 175 -4.36 14.88 24.57
C ALA A 175 -3.62 15.72 23.50
N ALA A 176 -3.65 17.04 23.60
CA ALA A 176 -2.93 17.89 22.66
C ALA A 176 -1.41 17.71 22.78
N GLU A 177 -0.88 17.62 24.00
CA GLU A 177 0.56 17.37 24.21
C GLU A 177 0.98 15.95 23.77
N GLU A 178 0.17 14.93 24.08
CA GLU A 178 0.38 13.54 23.61
C GLU A 178 0.50 13.49 22.08
N LEU A 179 -0.38 14.19 21.35
CA LEU A 179 -0.32 14.24 19.89
C LEU A 179 0.92 14.98 19.37
N ARG A 180 1.34 16.08 20.02
CA ARG A 180 2.58 16.79 19.62
C ARG A 180 3.81 15.93 19.86
N GLN A 181 3.86 15.23 20.98
CA GLN A 181 4.93 14.27 21.26
C GLN A 181 4.96 13.15 20.20
N GLY A 182 3.81 12.52 19.94
CA GLY A 182 3.68 11.46 18.93
C GLY A 182 4.05 11.93 17.52
N LEU A 183 3.72 13.18 17.18
CA LEU A 183 4.14 13.79 15.92
C LEU A 183 5.67 13.95 15.83
N GLY A 184 6.30 14.40 16.92
CA GLY A 184 7.76 14.45 17.03
C GLY A 184 8.42 13.07 16.89
N GLU A 185 7.83 12.03 17.46
CA GLU A 185 8.28 10.64 17.29
C GLU A 185 8.14 10.16 15.84
N CYS A 186 7.02 10.48 15.16
CA CYS A 186 6.82 10.15 13.75
C CYS A 186 7.87 10.82 12.85
N ARG A 187 8.19 12.11 13.10
CA ARG A 187 9.26 12.82 12.36
C ARG A 187 10.62 12.15 12.54
N ARG A 188 10.97 11.78 13.78
CA ARG A 188 12.23 11.07 14.06
C ARG A 188 12.29 9.72 13.35
N ALA A 189 11.22 8.93 13.42
CA ALA A 189 11.14 7.64 12.74
C ALA A 189 11.29 7.79 11.22
N LEU A 190 10.62 8.80 10.63
CA LEU A 190 10.72 9.10 9.20
C LEU A 190 12.13 9.54 8.81
N GLN A 191 12.81 10.35 9.63
CA GLN A 191 14.21 10.73 9.40
C GLN A 191 15.15 9.52 9.44
N VAL A 192 14.96 8.57 10.37
CA VAL A 192 15.77 7.35 10.46
C VAL A 192 15.56 6.45 9.24
N LEU A 193 14.31 6.25 8.79
CA LEU A 193 14.03 5.50 7.56
C LEU A 193 14.58 6.21 6.32
N GLY A 194 14.40 7.52 6.25
CA GLY A 194 14.97 8.37 5.20
C GLY A 194 16.49 8.23 5.12
N ALA A 195 17.19 8.31 6.26
CA ALA A 195 18.65 8.11 6.32
C ALA A 195 19.06 6.69 5.88
N THR A 196 18.31 5.67 6.29
CA THR A 196 18.55 4.27 5.91
C THR A 196 18.46 4.07 4.40
N LEU A 197 17.50 4.73 3.76
CA LEU A 197 17.28 4.67 2.32
C LEU A 197 17.92 5.84 1.56
N ARG A 198 18.79 6.60 2.23
CA ARG A 198 19.53 7.76 1.71
C ARG A 198 18.65 8.81 1.00
N CYS A 199 17.48 9.07 1.57
CA CYS A 199 16.51 10.07 1.14
C CYS A 199 16.09 10.92 2.34
N ALA A 200 16.63 12.13 2.46
CA ALA A 200 16.22 13.04 3.53
C ALA A 200 14.79 13.55 3.26
N PRO A 201 13.86 13.48 4.24
CA PRO A 201 12.53 14.06 4.08
C PRO A 201 12.63 15.59 4.01
N SER A 202 11.84 16.21 3.14
CA SER A 202 11.71 17.68 3.07
C SER A 202 10.87 18.22 4.23
N GLU A 203 11.02 19.51 4.56
CA GLU A 203 10.25 20.17 5.63
C GLU A 203 8.72 20.06 5.44
N ASP A 204 8.24 20.20 4.20
CA ASP A 204 6.81 19.96 3.86
C ASP A 204 6.34 18.57 4.35
N VAL A 205 7.13 17.55 4.07
CA VAL A 205 6.83 16.16 4.40
C VAL A 205 6.87 15.93 5.92
N LEU A 206 7.69 16.69 6.64
CA LEU A 206 7.79 16.65 8.10
C LEU A 206 6.61 17.35 8.80
N GLU A 207 5.87 18.22 8.10
CA GLU A 207 4.66 18.86 8.63
C GLU A 207 3.60 17.81 9.01
N ARG A 208 3.41 16.81 8.15
CA ARG A 208 2.41 15.72 8.27
C ARG A 208 3.08 14.37 8.00
N PRO A 209 3.88 13.86 8.94
CA PRO A 209 4.80 12.75 8.70
C PRO A 209 4.13 11.38 8.60
N GLN A 210 2.86 11.20 8.99
CA GLN A 210 2.22 9.88 9.11
C GLN A 210 2.15 9.13 7.79
N GLY A 211 1.56 9.74 6.75
CA GLY A 211 1.53 9.15 5.40
C GLY A 211 2.93 8.86 4.85
N PRO A 212 3.83 9.85 4.80
CA PRO A 212 5.22 9.66 4.39
C PRO A 212 5.99 8.59 5.18
N LEU A 213 5.76 8.48 6.50
CA LEU A 213 6.37 7.45 7.35
C LEU A 213 5.95 6.05 6.91
N LEU A 214 4.65 5.80 6.72
CA LEU A 214 4.18 4.51 6.22
C LEU A 214 4.69 4.23 4.79
N ALA A 215 4.88 5.27 3.97
CA ALA A 215 5.40 5.13 2.61
C ALA A 215 6.86 4.70 2.61
N GLU A 216 7.69 5.34 3.42
CA GLU A 216 9.10 4.98 3.56
C GLU A 216 9.28 3.60 4.21
N ALA A 217 8.43 3.23 5.17
CA ALA A 217 8.42 1.89 5.74
C ALA A 217 8.03 0.83 4.69
N SER A 218 7.01 1.10 3.87
CA SER A 218 6.60 0.23 2.76
C SER A 218 7.70 0.10 1.70
N ARG A 219 8.39 1.22 1.39
CA ARG A 219 9.53 1.24 0.47
C ARG A 219 10.69 0.41 1.00
N LEU A 220 11.00 0.52 2.29
CA LEU A 220 12.01 -0.29 2.96
C LEU A 220 11.69 -1.78 2.82
N LEU A 221 10.45 -2.17 3.15
CA LEU A 221 10.00 -3.56 2.99
C LEU A 221 10.15 -4.05 1.54
N ALA A 222 9.75 -3.23 0.56
CA ALA A 222 9.94 -3.54 -0.85
C ALA A 222 11.40 -3.82 -1.22
N CYS A 223 12.31 -2.96 -0.74
CA CYS A 223 13.74 -3.09 -0.98
C CYS A 223 14.31 -4.35 -0.32
N VAL A 224 13.90 -4.65 0.91
CA VAL A 224 14.29 -5.86 1.63
C VAL A 224 13.80 -7.09 0.88
N LEU A 225 12.50 -7.17 0.56
CA LEU A 225 11.91 -8.29 -0.16
C LEU A 225 12.55 -8.53 -1.53
N GLY A 226 12.71 -7.46 -2.32
CA GLY A 226 13.35 -7.55 -3.62
C GLY A 226 14.84 -7.95 -3.55
N SER A 227 15.53 -7.59 -2.48
CA SER A 227 16.95 -7.93 -2.28
C SER A 227 17.16 -9.31 -1.68
N SER A 228 16.26 -9.75 -0.80
CA SER A 228 16.30 -11.09 -0.19
C SER A 228 15.88 -12.19 -1.16
N GLY A 229 15.15 -11.81 -2.21
CA GLY A 229 14.58 -12.72 -3.17
C GLY A 229 13.28 -13.35 -2.67
N GLU A 230 12.14 -12.91 -3.21
CA GLU A 230 10.85 -13.53 -2.91
C GLU A 230 10.58 -14.75 -3.80
N GLY A 231 10.37 -15.89 -3.15
CA GLY A 231 10.13 -17.17 -3.81
C GLY A 231 11.43 -17.92 -4.09
N THR A 232 11.39 -18.83 -5.06
CA THR A 232 12.57 -19.60 -5.49
C THR A 232 13.23 -18.89 -6.67
N LEU A 233 14.02 -17.87 -6.35
CA LEU A 233 14.79 -17.12 -7.35
C LEU A 233 16.13 -17.82 -7.64
N SER A 234 16.53 -17.84 -8.91
CA SER A 234 17.89 -18.22 -9.28
C SER A 234 18.86 -17.06 -9.03
N ASP A 235 20.14 -17.34 -8.75
CA ASP A 235 21.15 -16.30 -8.50
C ASP A 235 21.23 -15.24 -9.62
N PRO A 236 21.14 -15.59 -10.92
CA PRO A 236 21.12 -14.56 -11.97
C PRO A 236 19.88 -13.67 -11.91
N ALA A 237 18.73 -14.21 -11.50
CA ALA A 237 17.50 -13.42 -11.34
C ALA A 237 17.60 -12.48 -10.14
N LEU A 238 18.18 -12.95 -9.04
CA LEU A 238 18.48 -12.13 -7.87
C LEU A 238 19.47 -11.01 -8.20
N GLY A 239 20.55 -11.31 -8.93
CA GLY A 239 21.50 -10.28 -9.37
C GLY A 239 20.86 -9.19 -10.24
N ARG A 240 19.94 -9.57 -11.14
CA ARG A 240 19.16 -8.59 -11.92
C ARG A 240 18.21 -7.78 -11.04
N ALA A 241 17.59 -8.40 -10.04
CA ALA A 241 16.74 -7.73 -9.07
C ALA A 241 17.49 -6.64 -8.32
N SER A 242 18.64 -7.00 -7.75
CA SER A 242 19.53 -6.06 -7.05
C SER A 242 19.97 -4.93 -7.97
N ALA A 243 20.35 -5.23 -9.21
CA ALA A 243 20.75 -4.21 -10.18
C ALA A 243 19.58 -3.29 -10.60
N ALA A 244 18.36 -3.81 -10.72
CA ALA A 244 17.17 -3.02 -11.00
C ALA A 244 16.81 -2.11 -9.83
N LEU A 245 16.92 -2.62 -8.59
CA LEU A 245 16.70 -1.85 -7.38
C LEU A 245 17.66 -0.66 -7.29
N LEU A 246 18.95 -0.89 -7.56
CA LEU A 246 19.99 0.17 -7.59
C LEU A 246 19.72 1.25 -8.65
N ARG A 247 19.05 0.91 -9.75
CA ARG A 247 18.65 1.88 -10.79
C ARG A 247 17.32 2.58 -10.49
N SER A 248 16.52 2.02 -9.59
CA SER A 248 15.21 2.55 -9.27
C SER A 248 15.31 3.76 -8.34
N SER A 249 14.38 4.70 -8.48
CA SER A 249 14.18 5.77 -7.48
C SER A 249 13.81 5.20 -6.10
N LEU A 250 13.36 3.94 -6.03
CA LEU A 250 12.96 3.26 -4.81
C LEU A 250 14.15 2.80 -3.97
N GLY A 251 15.30 2.46 -4.57
CA GLY A 251 16.48 1.98 -3.84
C GLY A 251 17.33 3.09 -3.22
N GLY A 252 17.16 4.34 -3.68
CA GLY A 252 18.13 5.40 -3.40
C GLY A 252 19.54 4.97 -3.79
N SER A 253 20.55 5.57 -3.17
CA SER A 253 21.95 5.11 -3.28
C SER A 253 22.29 3.98 -2.29
N CYS A 254 21.29 3.26 -1.77
CA CYS A 254 21.49 2.21 -0.77
C CYS A 254 21.96 0.90 -1.44
N GLN A 255 23.04 0.32 -0.92
CA GLN A 255 23.54 -0.96 -1.40
C GLN A 255 22.67 -2.10 -0.84
N PRO A 256 22.13 -3.01 -1.67
CA PRO A 256 21.28 -4.12 -1.23
C PRO A 256 21.91 -4.96 -0.11
N ALA A 257 23.20 -5.27 -0.21
CA ALA A 257 23.92 -6.07 0.79
C ALA A 257 23.96 -5.38 2.16
N ASP A 258 24.26 -4.07 2.19
CA ASP A 258 24.27 -3.28 3.42
C ASP A 258 22.87 -3.21 4.05
N LEU A 259 21.85 -3.03 3.21
CA LEU A 259 20.46 -2.99 3.65
C LEU A 259 20.03 -4.31 4.28
N LEU A 260 20.32 -5.44 3.63
CA LEU A 260 20.00 -6.77 4.17
C LEU A 260 20.79 -7.06 5.44
N ASN A 261 22.06 -6.67 5.49
CA ASN A 261 22.86 -6.82 6.70
C ASN A 261 22.21 -6.07 7.88
N ARG A 262 21.81 -4.81 7.67
CA ARG A 262 21.07 -4.05 8.71
C ARG A 262 19.72 -4.68 9.02
N TRP A 263 18.93 -5.04 8.01
CA TRP A 263 17.62 -5.62 8.24
C TRP A 263 17.69 -6.89 9.08
N TYR A 264 18.57 -7.82 8.76
CA TYR A 264 18.60 -9.13 9.43
C TYR A 264 19.43 -9.17 10.71
N ASN A 265 20.50 -8.37 10.80
CA ASN A 265 21.45 -8.45 11.92
C ASN A 265 21.28 -7.31 12.94
N ASP A 266 20.64 -6.20 12.57
CA ASP A 266 20.38 -5.07 13.48
C ASP A 266 18.90 -5.05 13.90
N SER A 267 18.63 -4.88 15.21
CA SER A 267 17.27 -4.77 15.72
C SER A 267 16.66 -3.39 15.46
N GLN A 268 17.47 -2.34 15.27
CA GLN A 268 16.99 -0.96 15.19
C GLN A 268 15.92 -0.76 14.12
N LEU A 269 16.11 -1.32 12.92
CA LEU A 269 15.11 -1.20 11.86
C LEU A 269 13.81 -1.90 12.24
N LEU A 270 13.86 -3.05 12.90
CA LEU A 270 12.65 -3.78 13.30
C LEU A 270 11.98 -3.15 14.52
N ASP A 271 12.76 -2.55 15.43
CA ASP A 271 12.24 -1.78 16.56
C ASP A 271 11.47 -0.52 16.10
N LEU A 272 11.83 0.08 14.95
CA LEU A 272 11.01 1.13 14.31
C LEU A 272 9.63 0.59 13.89
N PHE A 273 9.57 -0.65 13.38
CA PHE A 273 8.30 -1.27 13.01
C PHE A 273 7.48 -1.66 14.23
N ALA A 274 8.13 -2.01 15.33
CA ALA A 274 7.46 -2.25 16.60
C ALA A 274 7.00 -0.95 17.30
N GLY A 275 7.39 0.22 16.80
CA GLY A 275 7.13 1.51 17.44
C GLY A 275 5.69 2.01 17.24
N ASN A 276 5.15 2.67 18.26
CA ASN A 276 3.82 3.27 18.22
C ASN A 276 3.68 4.33 17.09
N SER A 277 4.77 5.02 16.73
CA SER A 277 4.77 5.99 15.64
C SER A 277 4.36 5.36 14.29
N LEU A 278 4.86 4.15 14.00
CA LEU A 278 4.50 3.46 12.77
C LEU A 278 3.06 2.91 12.84
N ARG A 279 2.58 2.50 14.02
CA ARG A 279 1.17 2.14 14.19
C ARG A 279 0.24 3.31 13.92
N VAL A 280 0.53 4.47 14.48
CA VAL A 280 -0.25 5.70 14.24
C VAL A 280 -0.23 6.05 12.76
N ALA A 281 0.94 5.95 12.11
CA ALA A 281 1.06 6.15 10.67
C ALA A 281 0.22 5.17 9.85
N TYR A 282 0.25 3.89 10.22
CA TYR A 282 -0.61 2.85 9.65
C TYR A 282 -2.08 3.22 9.78
N ASP A 283 -2.57 3.50 10.98
CA ASP A 283 -3.99 3.81 11.24
C ASP A 283 -4.47 5.10 10.55
N CYS A 284 -3.57 6.05 10.30
CA CYS A 284 -3.89 7.28 9.57
C CYS A 284 -4.02 7.05 8.05
N CYS A 285 -3.54 5.94 7.50
CA CYS A 285 -3.51 5.74 6.05
C CYS A 285 -4.78 5.08 5.49
N LYS A 286 -5.02 5.32 4.19
CA LYS A 286 -6.11 4.65 3.45
C LYS A 286 -5.98 3.13 3.61
N LYS A 287 -7.12 2.44 3.73
CA LYS A 287 -7.17 0.99 3.96
C LYS A 287 -6.36 0.18 2.95
N ARG A 288 -6.37 0.60 1.69
CA ARG A 288 -5.55 -0.01 0.63
C ARG A 288 -4.06 -0.03 0.94
N PHE A 289 -3.50 1.08 1.43
CA PHE A 289 -2.07 1.21 1.75
C PHE A 289 -1.73 0.46 3.03
N ARG A 290 -2.66 0.43 3.99
CA ARG A 290 -2.57 -0.44 5.17
C ARG A 290 -2.46 -1.91 4.77
N ALA A 291 -3.35 -2.39 3.90
CA ALA A 291 -3.34 -3.77 3.41
C ALA A 291 -2.06 -4.09 2.63
N GLN A 292 -1.60 -3.20 1.75
CA GLN A 292 -0.34 -3.36 1.02
C GLN A 292 0.86 -3.47 1.97
N PHE A 293 0.95 -2.58 2.96
CA PHE A 293 1.98 -2.60 3.99
C PHE A 293 1.94 -3.92 4.77
N LEU A 294 0.75 -4.35 5.20
CA LEU A 294 0.54 -5.57 5.96
C LEU A 294 1.01 -6.82 5.21
N CYS A 295 0.65 -6.95 3.94
CA CYS A 295 1.10 -8.06 3.10
C CYS A 295 2.63 -8.06 2.96
N SER A 296 3.22 -6.90 2.71
CA SER A 296 4.69 -6.76 2.59
C SER A 296 5.40 -7.08 3.90
N LEU A 297 4.84 -6.67 5.04
CA LEU A 297 5.39 -6.94 6.37
C LEU A 297 5.32 -8.44 6.71
N SER A 298 4.21 -9.11 6.37
CA SER A 298 4.08 -10.57 6.52
C SER A 298 5.12 -11.31 5.68
N ARG A 299 5.29 -10.92 4.41
CA ARG A 299 6.31 -11.53 3.53
C ARG A 299 7.73 -11.29 4.03
N ALA A 300 8.01 -10.13 4.64
CA ALA A 300 9.34 -9.85 5.19
C ALA A 300 9.65 -10.74 6.40
N ALA A 301 8.64 -11.01 7.24
CA ALA A 301 8.75 -11.98 8.32
C ALA A 301 8.98 -13.41 7.80
N ASP A 302 8.30 -13.81 6.73
CA ASP A 302 8.51 -15.13 6.09
C ASP A 302 9.90 -15.23 5.44
N ALA A 303 10.38 -14.15 4.82
CA ALA A 303 11.73 -14.08 4.27
C ALA A 303 12.80 -14.23 5.36
N GLU A 304 12.58 -13.65 6.55
CA GLU A 304 13.46 -13.87 7.70
C GLU A 304 13.38 -15.31 8.22
N ALA A 305 12.17 -15.86 8.34
CA ALA A 305 11.97 -17.24 8.76
C ALA A 305 12.74 -18.21 7.85
N ARG A 306 12.63 -18.06 6.53
CA ARG A 306 13.38 -18.89 5.57
C ARG A 306 14.89 -18.79 5.71
N ARG A 307 15.41 -17.63 6.11
CA ARG A 307 16.83 -17.42 6.32
C ARG A 307 17.34 -18.08 7.60
N ASN A 308 16.48 -18.21 8.61
CA ASN A 308 16.85 -18.66 9.97
C ASN A 308 16.09 -19.94 10.36
N ASP A 309 16.13 -20.97 9.52
CA ASP A 309 15.56 -22.29 9.80
C ASP A 309 14.10 -22.27 10.31
N SER A 310 13.26 -21.51 9.62
CA SER A 310 11.83 -21.29 9.93
C SER A 310 11.56 -20.49 11.22
N CYS A 311 12.56 -19.83 11.79
CA CYS A 311 12.43 -19.00 12.98
C CYS A 311 12.61 -17.50 12.65
N VAL A 312 11.89 -16.63 13.36
CA VAL A 312 12.13 -15.18 13.32
C VAL A 312 12.77 -14.73 14.63
N ARG A 313 13.60 -13.69 14.61
CA ARG A 313 14.23 -13.19 15.85
C ARG A 313 13.20 -12.58 16.80
N GLY A 314 13.52 -12.54 18.09
CA GLY A 314 12.58 -12.15 19.16
C GLY A 314 11.91 -10.78 18.98
N SER A 315 12.58 -9.82 18.36
CA SER A 315 12.01 -8.47 18.09
C SER A 315 10.74 -8.51 17.22
N TRP A 316 10.54 -9.55 16.40
CA TRP A 316 9.29 -9.72 15.64
C TRP A 316 8.07 -9.89 16.53
N HIS A 317 8.22 -10.41 17.75
CA HIS A 317 7.10 -10.51 18.69
C HIS A 317 6.46 -9.15 18.96
N LYS A 318 7.28 -8.09 19.10
CA LYS A 318 6.79 -6.72 19.28
C LYS A 318 6.07 -6.21 18.04
N VAL A 319 6.59 -6.49 16.84
CA VAL A 319 5.95 -6.10 15.57
C VAL A 319 4.61 -6.80 15.41
N MET A 320 4.53 -8.10 15.69
CA MET A 320 3.30 -8.88 15.59
C MET A 320 2.27 -8.44 16.64
N ALA A 321 2.72 -8.03 17.83
CA ALA A 321 1.85 -7.42 18.84
C ALA A 321 1.33 -6.04 18.38
N GLN A 322 2.16 -5.28 17.66
CA GLN A 322 1.80 -3.97 17.14
C GLN A 322 0.84 -4.03 15.94
N PHE A 323 0.92 -5.11 15.15
CA PHE A 323 0.10 -5.38 13.97
C PHE A 323 -0.56 -6.78 14.05
N PRO A 324 -1.56 -6.96 14.93
CA PRO A 324 -2.25 -8.23 15.07
C PRO A 324 -2.95 -8.69 13.77
N GLU A 325 -3.21 -7.75 12.85
CA GLU A 325 -3.74 -8.04 11.52
C GLU A 325 -2.83 -8.99 10.71
N ILE A 326 -1.53 -9.07 11.02
CA ILE A 326 -0.60 -10.02 10.38
C ILE A 326 -1.03 -11.45 10.69
N GLY A 327 -1.47 -11.73 11.93
CA GLY A 327 -1.93 -13.06 12.33
C GLY A 327 -3.15 -13.49 11.53
N LEU A 328 -4.12 -12.59 11.34
CA LEU A 328 -5.28 -12.84 10.48
C LEU A 328 -4.83 -13.10 9.04
N TRP A 329 -3.97 -12.26 8.47
CA TRP A 329 -3.52 -12.46 7.11
C TRP A 329 -2.81 -13.81 6.92
N ARG A 330 -1.91 -14.18 7.85
CA ARG A 330 -1.20 -15.46 7.82
C ARG A 330 -2.14 -16.66 7.91
N GLU A 331 -3.16 -16.60 8.76
CA GLU A 331 -4.18 -17.67 8.85
C GLU A 331 -4.90 -17.88 7.51
N LEU A 332 -5.28 -16.79 6.83
CA LEU A 332 -5.85 -16.88 5.48
C LEU A 332 -4.87 -17.46 4.47
N GLN A 333 -3.59 -17.07 4.52
CA GLN A 333 -2.54 -17.64 3.66
C GLN A 333 -2.38 -19.14 3.88
N GLU A 334 -2.40 -19.62 5.12
CA GLU A 334 -2.31 -21.06 5.43
C GLU A 334 -3.55 -21.83 4.94
N LYS A 335 -4.76 -21.28 5.14
CA LYS A 335 -5.98 -21.87 4.57
C LYS A 335 -5.91 -21.94 3.04
N LEU A 336 -5.37 -20.90 2.40
CA LEU A 336 -5.18 -20.86 0.95
C LEU A 336 -4.14 -21.89 0.47
N LYS A 337 -3.02 -22.02 1.17
CA LYS A 337 -2.01 -23.06 0.88
C LYS A 337 -2.63 -24.45 0.97
N ALA A 338 -3.43 -24.73 2.00
CA ALA A 338 -4.15 -26.00 2.14
C ALA A 338 -5.20 -26.24 1.04
N ARG A 339 -5.78 -25.16 0.47
CA ARG A 339 -6.66 -25.27 -0.72
C ARG A 339 -5.85 -25.57 -1.99
N VAL A 340 -4.67 -24.97 -2.15
CA VAL A 340 -3.80 -25.15 -3.32
C VAL A 340 -3.15 -26.52 -3.32
N TRP A 341 -2.74 -27.00 -2.14
CA TRP A 341 -1.89 -28.17 -1.97
C TRP A 341 -2.58 -29.22 -1.11
N ARG A 342 -2.59 -30.46 -1.59
CA ARG A 342 -2.99 -31.62 -0.79
C ARG A 342 -1.73 -32.21 -0.16
N HIS A 343 -1.77 -32.44 1.15
CA HIS A 343 -0.69 -33.09 1.89
C HIS A 343 -1.05 -34.52 2.27
N GLY A 344 -0.03 -35.38 2.38
CA GLY A 344 -0.12 -36.74 2.92
C GLY A 344 -0.99 -37.72 2.13
N ALA A 345 -1.64 -38.66 2.84
CA ALA A 345 -2.43 -39.75 2.23
C ALA A 345 -3.58 -39.28 1.33
N ALA A 346 -4.07 -38.05 1.54
CA ALA A 346 -5.10 -37.45 0.68
C ALA A 346 -4.55 -37.09 -0.72
N ALA A 347 -3.25 -36.80 -0.84
CA ALA A 347 -2.57 -36.56 -2.11
C ALA A 347 -2.28 -37.87 -2.86
N ALA A 348 -1.97 -38.95 -2.14
CA ALA A 348 -1.59 -40.22 -2.73
C ALA A 348 -2.75 -40.97 -3.45
N GLY A 349 -4.01 -40.58 -3.24
CA GLY A 349 -5.19 -41.16 -3.90
C GLY A 349 -5.41 -42.66 -3.68
N ARG A 350 -4.50 -43.31 -2.94
CA ARG A 350 -4.43 -44.72 -2.64
C ARG A 350 -3.90 -44.85 -1.22
N ARG A 351 -4.50 -45.74 -0.44
CA ARG A 351 -3.95 -46.15 0.87
C ARG A 351 -2.62 -46.84 0.58
N SER A 352 -1.54 -46.07 0.53
CA SER A 352 -0.20 -46.65 0.45
C SER A 352 -0.02 -47.52 1.69
N ARG A 353 0.34 -48.78 1.48
CA ARG A 353 0.67 -49.74 2.55
C ARG A 353 2.08 -49.51 3.11
N THR A 354 2.77 -48.45 2.66
CA THR A 354 4.10 -48.10 3.14
C THR A 354 4.04 -47.51 4.54
N SER A 355 5.10 -47.77 5.29
CA SER A 355 5.31 -47.36 6.68
C SER A 355 5.01 -45.87 6.91
N LYS A 356 4.24 -45.56 7.95
CA LYS A 356 3.89 -44.21 8.43
C LYS A 356 5.11 -43.30 8.68
N TRP A 357 6.31 -43.87 8.76
CA TRP A 357 7.55 -43.16 9.07
C TRP A 357 8.31 -42.66 7.83
N ASP A 358 8.01 -43.17 6.63
CA ASP A 358 8.68 -42.76 5.39
C ASP A 358 7.92 -41.67 4.61
N ASP A 359 6.74 -41.26 5.10
CA ASP A 359 5.83 -40.32 4.42
C ASP A 359 6.23 -38.82 4.54
N SER A 360 7.33 -38.50 5.23
CA SER A 360 7.83 -37.12 5.31
C SER A 360 8.32 -36.57 3.95
N ALA A 361 8.54 -37.46 2.98
CA ALA A 361 8.87 -37.14 1.59
C ALA A 361 7.68 -37.22 0.63
N ALA A 362 6.44 -37.44 1.10
CA ALA A 362 5.27 -37.46 0.22
C ALA A 362 5.12 -36.08 -0.43
N GLU A 363 5.51 -36.00 -1.71
CA GLU A 363 5.50 -34.77 -2.50
C GLU A 363 4.12 -34.09 -2.40
N SER A 364 4.11 -32.80 -2.09
CA SER A 364 2.88 -32.02 -2.10
C SER A 364 2.32 -31.96 -3.52
N VAL A 365 1.12 -32.51 -3.70
CA VAL A 365 0.44 -32.50 -4.99
C VAL A 365 -0.55 -31.35 -5.01
N ALA A 366 -0.52 -30.53 -6.06
CA ALA A 366 -1.50 -29.48 -6.24
C ALA A 366 -2.91 -30.08 -6.35
N SER A 367 -3.88 -29.53 -5.63
CA SER A 367 -5.29 -29.86 -5.74
C SER A 367 -5.81 -29.55 -7.15
N GLU A 368 -6.99 -30.06 -7.53
CA GLU A 368 -7.61 -29.72 -8.83
C GLU A 368 -7.77 -28.20 -9.01
N TRP A 369 -8.17 -27.51 -7.94
CA TRP A 369 -8.26 -26.05 -7.91
C TRP A 369 -6.88 -25.40 -8.12
N GLY A 370 -5.85 -25.87 -7.41
CA GLY A 370 -4.47 -25.41 -7.56
C GLY A 370 -3.91 -25.66 -8.97
N GLN A 371 -4.15 -26.84 -9.55
CA GLN A 371 -3.73 -27.21 -10.89
C GLN A 371 -4.34 -26.30 -11.96
N LYS A 372 -5.66 -26.02 -11.86
CA LYS A 372 -6.37 -25.09 -12.73
C LYS A 372 -5.67 -23.73 -12.74
N TRP A 373 -5.54 -23.09 -11.59
CA TRP A 373 -4.96 -21.74 -11.50
C TRP A 373 -3.47 -21.70 -11.85
N ARG A 374 -2.72 -22.76 -11.56
CA ARG A 374 -1.32 -22.89 -12.01
C ARG A 374 -1.19 -23.01 -13.51
N SER A 375 -2.14 -23.67 -14.18
CA SER A 375 -2.16 -23.69 -15.65
C SER A 375 -2.46 -22.30 -16.20
N VAL A 376 -3.51 -21.64 -15.73
CA VAL A 376 -3.87 -20.28 -16.18
C VAL A 376 -2.71 -19.30 -15.96
N THR A 377 -2.08 -19.35 -14.79
CA THR A 377 -0.93 -18.48 -14.46
C THR A 377 0.26 -18.73 -15.39
N ARG A 378 0.50 -19.99 -15.77
CA ARG A 378 1.54 -20.36 -16.73
C ARG A 378 1.24 -19.88 -18.15
N ASP A 379 -0.03 -19.79 -18.52
CA ASP A 379 -0.45 -19.37 -19.85
C ASP A 379 -0.41 -17.84 -20.00
N VAL A 380 -0.62 -17.11 -18.90
CA VAL A 380 -0.54 -15.63 -18.85
C VAL A 380 0.90 -15.13 -18.75
N LEU A 381 1.76 -15.80 -17.95
CA LEU A 381 3.13 -15.32 -17.73
C LEU A 381 4.08 -15.71 -18.87
N PRO A 382 4.96 -14.80 -19.31
CA PRO A 382 5.87 -15.03 -20.43
C PRO A 382 6.84 -16.19 -20.12
N ARG A 383 7.08 -17.02 -21.14
CA ARG A 383 8.12 -18.05 -21.08
C ARG A 383 9.49 -17.38 -21.22
N SER A 384 10.43 -17.75 -20.35
CA SER A 384 11.77 -17.16 -20.31
C SER A 384 12.66 -17.47 -21.54
N GLN A 385 12.24 -18.33 -22.48
CA GLN A 385 13.15 -18.99 -23.42
C GLN A 385 12.98 -18.67 -24.92
N ASP A 386 11.98 -17.90 -25.37
CA ASP A 386 11.67 -17.85 -26.82
C ASP A 386 11.95 -16.50 -27.50
N THR A 387 13.12 -15.89 -27.27
CA THR A 387 13.62 -14.80 -28.14
C THR A 387 14.82 -15.29 -28.96
N PRO A 388 14.62 -15.73 -30.22
CA PRO A 388 15.69 -16.26 -31.08
C PRO A 388 16.80 -15.25 -31.41
N ASP A 389 16.57 -13.95 -31.17
CA ASP A 389 17.48 -12.88 -31.60
C ASP A 389 18.60 -12.53 -30.61
N GLY A 390 18.76 -13.29 -29.52
CA GLY A 390 19.74 -12.97 -28.46
C GLY A 390 19.49 -11.63 -27.75
N LYS A 391 18.41 -10.92 -28.07
CA LYS A 391 17.93 -9.77 -27.31
C LYS A 391 17.45 -10.26 -25.95
N VAL A 392 17.90 -9.58 -24.90
CA VAL A 392 17.57 -9.89 -23.51
C VAL A 392 16.05 -10.13 -23.43
N PRO A 393 15.59 -11.35 -23.10
CA PRO A 393 14.17 -11.63 -23.04
C PRO A 393 13.52 -10.63 -22.08
N LYS A 394 12.37 -10.09 -22.48
CA LYS A 394 11.47 -9.35 -21.58
C LYS A 394 10.87 -10.37 -20.60
N ALA A 395 11.74 -10.90 -19.73
CA ALA A 395 11.57 -12.16 -19.02
C ALA A 395 10.65 -12.05 -17.80
N ALA A 396 10.15 -10.85 -17.51
CA ALA A 396 9.22 -10.64 -16.43
C ALA A 396 8.07 -9.75 -16.91
N SER A 397 6.86 -10.16 -16.56
CA SER A 397 5.70 -9.27 -16.63
C SER A 397 5.83 -8.24 -15.52
N ASP A 398 5.65 -6.98 -15.88
CA ASP A 398 5.45 -5.91 -14.90
C ASP A 398 4.12 -6.18 -14.17
N ALA A 399 4.03 -5.83 -12.88
CA ALA A 399 2.79 -5.85 -12.12
C ALA A 399 1.70 -5.00 -12.77
N THR A 400 2.10 -4.06 -13.62
CA THR A 400 1.22 -3.22 -14.43
C THR A 400 0.64 -3.91 -15.68
N ASP A 401 1.07 -5.15 -15.99
CA ASP A 401 0.59 -5.90 -17.15
C ASP A 401 -0.92 -6.19 -17.04
N PRO A 402 -1.73 -5.78 -18.04
CA PRO A 402 -3.19 -5.87 -17.95
C PRO A 402 -3.71 -7.30 -17.87
N GLU A 403 -3.04 -8.27 -18.51
CA GLU A 403 -3.46 -9.67 -18.47
C GLU A 403 -3.13 -10.30 -17.11
N LEU A 404 -1.97 -9.98 -16.54
CA LEU A 404 -1.62 -10.36 -15.17
C LEU A 404 -2.61 -9.76 -14.15
N ARG A 405 -3.00 -8.51 -14.33
CA ARG A 405 -3.98 -7.83 -13.47
C ARG A 405 -5.37 -8.50 -13.54
N LYS A 406 -5.86 -8.82 -14.74
CA LYS A 406 -7.10 -9.58 -14.94
C LYS A 406 -7.03 -10.97 -14.29
N LEU A 407 -5.89 -11.66 -14.43
CA LEU A 407 -5.63 -12.93 -13.76
C LEU A 407 -5.76 -12.80 -12.24
N CYS A 408 -5.07 -11.83 -11.63
CA CYS A 408 -5.11 -11.61 -10.19
C CYS A 408 -6.51 -11.25 -9.68
N ALA A 409 -7.24 -10.41 -10.41
CA ALA A 409 -8.62 -10.06 -10.08
C ALA A 409 -9.55 -11.29 -10.14
N ALA A 410 -9.43 -12.11 -11.18
CA ALA A 410 -10.20 -13.34 -11.32
C ALA A 410 -9.88 -14.37 -10.23
N LEU A 411 -8.59 -14.54 -9.92
CA LEU A 411 -8.11 -15.42 -8.85
C LEU A 411 -8.61 -14.95 -7.48
N TRP A 412 -8.52 -13.65 -7.19
CA TRP A 412 -9.01 -13.10 -5.92
C TRP A 412 -10.52 -13.28 -5.77
N ARG A 413 -11.29 -13.10 -6.84
CA ARG A 413 -12.75 -13.31 -6.79
C ARG A 413 -13.10 -14.76 -6.41
N ASP A 414 -12.45 -15.74 -7.04
CA ASP A 414 -12.64 -17.16 -6.71
C ASP A 414 -12.20 -17.47 -5.26
N VAL A 415 -11.08 -16.88 -4.81
CA VAL A 415 -10.62 -16.97 -3.42
C VAL A 415 -11.63 -16.37 -2.44
N ALA A 416 -12.17 -15.19 -2.73
CA ALA A 416 -13.14 -14.52 -1.86
C ALA A 416 -14.45 -15.31 -1.75
N THR A 417 -14.98 -15.80 -2.87
CA THR A 417 -16.17 -16.66 -2.89
C THR A 417 -15.95 -17.93 -2.07
N TRP A 418 -14.79 -18.58 -2.21
CA TRP A 418 -14.46 -19.73 -1.39
C TRP A 418 -14.34 -19.39 0.10
N ALA A 419 -13.62 -18.32 0.43
CA ALA A 419 -13.39 -17.88 1.79
C ALA A 419 -14.69 -17.49 2.51
N GLU A 420 -15.68 -16.98 1.78
CA GLU A 420 -17.04 -16.71 2.29
C GLU A 420 -17.86 -17.97 2.55
N GLY A 421 -17.64 -19.03 1.76
CA GLY A 421 -18.32 -20.32 1.88
C GLY A 421 -17.49 -21.35 2.62
N GLU A 422 -16.97 -22.34 1.88
CA GLU A 422 -16.29 -23.51 2.42
C GLU A 422 -15.01 -23.20 3.23
N GLY A 423 -14.38 -22.05 2.99
CA GLY A 423 -13.13 -21.65 3.66
C GLY A 423 -13.31 -21.08 5.06
N ASP A 424 -14.54 -20.68 5.42
CA ASP A 424 -14.88 -20.05 6.71
C ASP A 424 -13.87 -18.96 7.12
N ALA A 425 -13.58 -18.05 6.20
CA ALA A 425 -12.54 -17.03 6.32
C ALA A 425 -13.09 -15.61 6.07
N GLN A 426 -14.39 -15.42 6.32
CA GLN A 426 -15.09 -14.13 6.12
C GLN A 426 -14.45 -12.99 6.94
N ARG A 427 -14.00 -13.29 8.17
CA ARG A 427 -13.31 -12.31 9.03
C ARG A 427 -12.02 -11.82 8.38
N HIS A 428 -11.28 -12.69 7.70
CA HIS A 428 -10.00 -12.35 7.08
C HIS A 428 -10.18 -11.42 5.88
N LEU A 429 -11.25 -11.61 5.09
CA LEU A 429 -11.58 -10.75 3.95
C LEU A 429 -11.84 -9.29 4.36
N SER A 430 -12.25 -9.04 5.61
CA SER A 430 -12.49 -7.68 6.12
C SER A 430 -11.25 -6.78 6.09
N LEU A 431 -10.04 -7.36 6.09
CA LEU A 431 -8.77 -6.63 5.93
C LEU A 431 -8.67 -5.94 4.57
N PHE A 432 -9.25 -6.54 3.54
CA PHE A 432 -9.12 -6.15 2.14
C PHE A 432 -10.35 -5.46 1.58
N ARG A 433 -11.50 -5.55 2.24
CA ARG A 433 -12.74 -4.90 1.79
C ARG A 433 -12.64 -3.38 1.88
N ALA A 434 -13.29 -2.66 0.97
CA ALA A 434 -13.42 -1.22 1.07
C ALA A 434 -14.18 -0.82 2.35
N ASP A 435 -13.75 0.26 3.00
CA ASP A 435 -14.59 0.90 4.01
C ASP A 435 -15.75 1.52 3.23
N LYS A 436 -17.00 1.08 3.47
CA LYS A 436 -18.18 1.59 2.74
C LYS A 436 -18.74 2.83 3.45
N PRO A 437 -18.45 4.07 3.01
CA PRO A 437 -19.22 5.22 3.46
C PRO A 437 -20.54 5.27 2.68
N GLY A 438 -21.55 4.52 3.12
CA GLY A 438 -22.93 4.67 2.65
C GLY A 438 -23.21 4.37 1.17
N SER A 439 -22.28 3.77 0.43
CA SER A 439 -22.53 3.33 -0.95
C SER A 439 -23.32 2.01 -0.96
N THR A 440 -24.47 2.02 -1.62
CA THR A 440 -25.34 0.85 -1.83
C THR A 440 -24.97 0.03 -3.05
N THR A 441 -24.04 0.50 -3.89
CA THR A 441 -23.63 -0.24 -5.09
C THR A 441 -22.65 -1.33 -4.70
N ALA A 442 -23.03 -2.58 -4.94
CA ALA A 442 -22.23 -3.78 -4.66
C ALA A 442 -20.93 -3.89 -5.49
N GLU A 443 -20.64 -2.93 -6.36
CA GLU A 443 -19.57 -3.03 -7.37
C GLU A 443 -18.17 -2.64 -6.86
N GLN A 444 -18.02 -1.99 -5.70
CA GLN A 444 -16.70 -1.64 -5.13
C GLN A 444 -16.48 -2.30 -3.76
N ASP A 445 -16.35 -3.62 -3.75
CA ASP A 445 -16.22 -4.38 -2.50
C ASP A 445 -14.79 -4.42 -1.95
N TRP A 446 -13.75 -4.15 -2.76
CA TRP A 446 -12.35 -4.38 -2.37
C TRP A 446 -11.50 -3.11 -2.37
N ALA A 447 -10.85 -2.81 -1.24
CA ALA A 447 -9.85 -1.76 -1.13
C ALA A 447 -8.47 -2.19 -1.64
N PHE A 448 -8.13 -3.48 -1.59
CA PHE A 448 -6.82 -3.96 -2.03
C PHE A 448 -6.83 -5.44 -2.35
N LEU A 449 -6.10 -5.84 -3.39
CA LEU A 449 -5.88 -7.24 -3.75
C LEU A 449 -4.43 -7.67 -3.48
N PRO A 450 -4.20 -8.72 -2.66
CA PRO A 450 -2.86 -9.22 -2.34
C PRO A 450 -2.27 -10.07 -3.49
N ALA A 451 -2.19 -9.48 -4.69
CA ALA A 451 -1.82 -10.14 -5.94
C ALA A 451 -0.48 -10.90 -5.84
N THR A 452 0.54 -10.27 -5.25
CA THR A 452 1.86 -10.88 -5.06
C THR A 452 1.76 -12.16 -4.23
N ASP A 453 1.05 -12.11 -3.11
CA ASP A 453 0.89 -13.26 -2.22
C ASP A 453 0.10 -14.39 -2.88
N LEU A 454 -0.98 -14.06 -3.61
CA LEU A 454 -1.77 -15.04 -4.35
C LEU A 454 -0.93 -15.77 -5.39
N LEU A 455 -0.13 -15.02 -6.16
CA LEU A 455 0.77 -15.59 -7.17
C LEU A 455 1.87 -16.42 -6.52
N LEU A 456 2.44 -16.00 -5.39
CA LEU A 456 3.45 -16.78 -4.68
C LEU A 456 2.88 -18.08 -4.09
N ILE A 457 1.65 -18.06 -3.57
CA ILE A 457 0.97 -19.24 -3.01
C ILE A 457 0.59 -20.23 -4.13
N VAL A 458 -0.10 -19.77 -5.18
CA VAL A 458 -0.52 -20.63 -6.29
C VAL A 458 0.70 -21.09 -7.10
N GLY A 459 1.63 -20.19 -7.34
CA GLY A 459 2.81 -20.39 -8.16
C GLY A 459 4.01 -20.96 -7.42
N GLU A 460 3.87 -21.41 -6.17
CA GLU A 460 4.98 -21.88 -5.34
C GLU A 460 5.88 -22.89 -6.11
N ALA A 461 7.20 -22.76 -5.89
CA ALA A 461 8.30 -23.39 -6.64
C ALA A 461 8.44 -23.02 -8.15
N ARG A 462 7.51 -22.26 -8.73
CA ARG A 462 7.50 -21.92 -10.15
C ARG A 462 7.54 -20.42 -10.44
N LEU A 463 7.18 -19.58 -9.47
CA LEU A 463 7.17 -18.14 -9.61
C LEU A 463 8.17 -17.46 -8.69
N CYS A 464 8.76 -16.41 -9.23
CA CYS A 464 9.58 -15.47 -8.53
C CYS A 464 8.98 -14.07 -8.61
N CYS A 465 9.04 -13.34 -7.51
CA CYS A 465 8.72 -11.92 -7.46
C CYS A 465 10.01 -11.14 -7.20
N CYS A 466 10.30 -10.20 -8.07
CA CYS A 466 11.44 -9.30 -7.98
C CYS A 466 10.90 -7.87 -7.97
N GLY A 467 10.55 -7.36 -6.78
CA GLY A 467 9.94 -6.04 -6.64
C GLY A 467 8.56 -5.98 -7.29
N CYS A 468 8.44 -5.33 -8.45
CA CYS A 468 7.20 -5.21 -9.23
C CYS A 468 7.14 -6.18 -10.43
N CYS A 469 8.09 -7.10 -10.57
CA CYS A 469 8.20 -7.97 -11.73
C CYS A 469 7.97 -9.44 -11.37
N TYR A 470 7.20 -10.16 -12.20
CA TYR A 470 6.91 -11.58 -12.02
C TYR A 470 7.55 -12.41 -13.12
N CYS A 471 8.29 -13.45 -12.71
CA CYS A 471 8.99 -14.36 -13.61
C CYS A 471 8.66 -15.82 -13.34
N ARG A 472 8.73 -16.63 -14.40
CA ARG A 472 8.69 -18.09 -14.28
C ARG A 472 10.08 -18.65 -14.02
N ASN A 473 10.23 -19.48 -13.01
CA ASN A 473 11.46 -20.22 -12.75
C ASN A 473 11.65 -21.30 -13.82
N SER A 474 12.79 -21.26 -14.52
CA SER A 474 13.11 -22.17 -15.64
C SER A 474 13.62 -23.54 -15.16
N ASN A 475 14.03 -23.67 -13.90
CA ASN A 475 14.65 -24.89 -13.38
C ASN A 475 13.65 -26.01 -13.02
N SER A 476 12.34 -25.78 -13.13
CA SER A 476 11.34 -26.76 -12.70
C SER A 476 11.11 -27.94 -13.66
N ASN A 477 11.88 -28.05 -14.76
CA ASN A 477 11.69 -29.12 -15.74
C ASN A 477 12.45 -30.42 -15.40
N ASN A 478 13.19 -30.49 -14.29
CA ASN A 478 14.16 -31.58 -14.05
C ASN A 478 13.78 -32.66 -13.03
N SER A 479 12.56 -32.71 -12.46
CA SER A 479 12.26 -33.68 -11.37
C SER A 479 11.02 -34.56 -11.54
N SER A 480 10.41 -34.64 -12.71
CA SER A 480 9.29 -35.57 -12.94
C SER A 480 9.55 -36.43 -14.16
N ASN A 481 10.46 -37.39 -14.04
CA ASN A 481 10.51 -38.59 -14.88
C ASN A 481 9.30 -39.51 -14.55
N SER A 482 8.09 -38.93 -14.64
CA SER A 482 6.85 -39.69 -14.78
C SER A 482 6.76 -40.19 -16.22
N ASN A 483 6.33 -41.43 -16.39
CA ASN A 483 6.31 -42.27 -17.60
C ASN A 483 5.55 -41.73 -18.84
N ASP A 484 5.41 -40.42 -19.04
CA ASP A 484 4.65 -39.83 -20.15
C ASP A 484 5.43 -39.78 -21.49
N ASN A 485 6.65 -40.34 -21.56
CA ASN A 485 7.55 -40.18 -22.71
C ASN A 485 7.46 -41.25 -23.81
N ASN A 486 6.53 -42.21 -23.76
CA ASN A 486 6.44 -43.27 -24.80
C ASN A 486 5.57 -42.93 -26.03
N ASN A 487 5.25 -41.66 -26.31
CA ASN A 487 4.46 -41.35 -27.50
C ASN A 487 4.78 -40.01 -28.21
N ILE A 488 6.03 -39.55 -28.17
CA ILE A 488 6.44 -38.30 -28.84
C ILE A 488 7.67 -38.55 -29.71
N MET A 489 7.49 -39.21 -30.85
CA MET A 489 8.52 -39.26 -31.91
C MET A 489 7.96 -39.07 -33.32
N LEU A 490 6.72 -38.62 -33.47
CA LEU A 490 6.16 -38.17 -34.75
C LEU A 490 5.26 -36.95 -34.47
N THR A 491 5.50 -35.84 -35.19
CA THR A 491 4.70 -34.59 -35.32
C THR A 491 5.31 -33.29 -34.80
N LYS A 492 6.37 -32.79 -35.47
CA LYS A 492 6.76 -31.37 -35.39
C LYS A 492 5.82 -30.41 -36.17
N THR A 493 4.93 -30.94 -37.01
CA THR A 493 3.97 -30.13 -37.80
C THR A 493 2.61 -29.97 -37.11
N ALA A 494 2.22 -30.88 -36.20
CA ALA A 494 0.94 -30.80 -35.47
C ALA A 494 0.98 -29.81 -34.30
N THR A 495 2.17 -29.43 -33.83
CA THR A 495 2.34 -28.57 -32.65
C THR A 495 1.95 -27.11 -32.92
N ARG A 496 2.11 -26.62 -34.16
CA ARG A 496 1.70 -25.26 -34.55
C ARG A 496 0.18 -25.11 -34.58
N THR A 497 -0.52 -26.08 -35.17
CA THR A 497 -2.00 -26.11 -35.21
C THR A 497 -2.61 -26.34 -33.82
N LYS A 498 -1.93 -27.10 -32.95
CA LYS A 498 -2.38 -27.33 -31.57
C LYS A 498 -2.22 -26.09 -30.68
N ILE A 499 -1.18 -25.29 -30.90
CA ILE A 499 -0.99 -24.01 -30.19
C ILE A 499 -2.05 -22.99 -30.63
N GLU A 500 -2.29 -22.83 -31.93
CA GLU A 500 -3.34 -21.93 -32.45
C GLU A 500 -4.75 -22.36 -32.00
N THR A 501 -5.03 -23.67 -32.01
CA THR A 501 -6.29 -24.23 -31.50
C THR A 501 -6.42 -24.06 -29.98
N THR A 502 -5.33 -24.20 -29.21
CA THR A 502 -5.36 -24.03 -27.75
C THR A 502 -5.52 -22.57 -27.35
N THR A 503 -4.88 -21.62 -28.05
CA THR A 503 -5.11 -20.18 -27.85
C THR A 503 -6.56 -19.83 -28.20
N ALA A 504 -7.09 -20.34 -29.31
CA ALA A 504 -8.50 -20.13 -29.69
C ALA A 504 -9.49 -20.73 -28.67
N ILE A 505 -9.21 -21.93 -28.13
CA ILE A 505 -10.01 -22.56 -27.08
C ILE A 505 -9.95 -21.73 -25.80
N THR A 506 -8.77 -21.30 -25.34
CA THR A 506 -8.63 -20.50 -24.12
C THR A 506 -9.33 -19.15 -24.24
N THR A 507 -9.18 -18.45 -25.37
CA THR A 507 -9.93 -17.20 -25.64
C THR A 507 -11.43 -17.46 -25.69
N THR A 508 -11.88 -18.58 -26.27
CA THR A 508 -13.30 -18.96 -26.33
C THR A 508 -13.85 -19.31 -24.94
N THR A 509 -13.09 -20.04 -24.12
CA THR A 509 -13.48 -20.40 -22.75
C THR A 509 -13.56 -19.16 -21.86
N ILE A 510 -12.58 -18.26 -21.92
CA ILE A 510 -12.62 -16.99 -21.17
C ILE A 510 -13.80 -16.13 -21.64
N THR A 511 -14.01 -16.02 -22.96
CA THR A 511 -15.14 -15.26 -23.52
C THR A 511 -16.50 -15.87 -23.11
N THR A 512 -16.60 -17.19 -23.05
CA THR A 512 -17.81 -17.91 -22.63
C THR A 512 -18.09 -17.72 -21.15
N ILE A 513 -17.06 -17.81 -20.29
CA ILE A 513 -17.19 -17.52 -18.85
C ILE A 513 -17.66 -16.08 -18.64
N LEU A 514 -17.08 -15.12 -19.35
CA LEU A 514 -17.48 -13.71 -19.25
C LEU A 514 -18.89 -13.44 -19.79
N LYS A 515 -19.32 -14.16 -20.85
CA LYS A 515 -20.69 -14.08 -21.37
C LYS A 515 -21.73 -14.66 -20.41
N ASN A 516 -21.47 -15.84 -19.85
CA ASN A 516 -22.36 -16.47 -18.87
C ASN A 516 -22.50 -15.58 -17.64
N TYR A 517 -21.41 -15.00 -17.17
CA TYR A 517 -21.43 -14.04 -16.06
C TYR A 517 -22.28 -12.79 -16.37
N LYS A 518 -22.17 -12.22 -17.57
CA LYS A 518 -23.03 -11.09 -17.98
C LYS A 518 -24.52 -11.48 -18.01
N ASN A 519 -24.84 -12.70 -18.44
CA ASN A 519 -26.21 -13.19 -18.46
C ASN A 519 -26.76 -13.39 -17.03
N ASP A 520 -25.96 -13.94 -16.12
CA ASP A 520 -26.33 -14.12 -14.71
C ASP A 520 -26.58 -12.76 -14.03
N GLN A 521 -25.75 -11.75 -14.33
CA GLN A 521 -25.94 -10.37 -13.87
C GLN A 521 -27.24 -9.76 -14.41
N GLN A 522 -27.55 -9.97 -15.69
CA GLN A 522 -28.82 -9.50 -16.27
C GLN A 522 -30.04 -10.19 -15.66
N GLN A 523 -29.95 -11.49 -15.36
CA GLN A 523 -31.03 -12.21 -14.67
C GLN A 523 -31.22 -11.71 -13.24
N GLN A 524 -30.14 -11.47 -12.50
CA GLN A 524 -30.23 -10.89 -11.16
C GLN A 524 -30.84 -9.48 -11.18
N GLN A 525 -30.45 -8.63 -12.14
CA GLN A 525 -31.05 -7.30 -12.31
C GLN A 525 -32.54 -7.35 -12.71
N GLN A 526 -32.96 -8.37 -13.48
CA GLN A 526 -34.38 -8.56 -13.80
C GLN A 526 -35.18 -9.05 -12.59
N GLN A 527 -34.60 -9.91 -11.74
CA GLN A 527 -35.24 -10.37 -10.50
C GLN A 527 -35.43 -9.25 -9.47
N PHE A 528 -34.58 -8.21 -9.46
CA PHE A 528 -34.73 -7.04 -8.59
C PHE A 528 -35.73 -5.99 -9.12
N LYS A 529 -36.18 -6.10 -10.38
CA LYS A 529 -37.16 -5.19 -10.98
C LYS A 529 -38.61 -5.68 -10.85
N ILE A 530 -38.81 -6.92 -10.42
CA ILE A 530 -40.10 -7.52 -10.05
C ILE A 530 -40.26 -7.37 -8.55
#